data_AF-A0A537FEU1-F1
#
_entry.id   AF-A0A537FEU1-F1
#
_cell.length_a   1.000
_cell.length_b   1.000
_cell.length_c   1.000
_cell.angle_alpha   90.00
_cell.angle_beta   90.00
_cell.angle_gamma   90.00
#
_symmetry.space_group_name_H-M   'P 1'
#
loop_
_entity.id
_entity.type
_entity.pdbx_description
1 polymer ?
#
loop_
_entity_poly.entity_id
_entity_poly.type
_entity_poly.pdbx_seq_one_letter_code
_entity_poly.pdbx_strand_id
1 'polypeptide(L)' 'MAPPKTLTDPRALKRKVSSQILQLPGVSGIGVPKGQLTVYLESDSEDIKDRVREVLKTVSPESDVVFLVLGKFAKQDSD' A
#
# COMPACT_ATOMS: atom_id res chain seq x y z
N MET A 1 -29.63 2.28 -15.87
CA MET A 1 -28.25 2.74 -15.61
C MET A 1 -27.82 2.15 -14.28
N ALA A 2 -26.90 1.18 -14.27
CA ALA A 2 -26.34 0.71 -13.01
C ALA A 2 -25.40 1.81 -12.47
N PRO A 3 -25.37 2.09 -11.15
CA PRO A 3 -24.35 2.97 -10.60
C PRO A 3 -23.00 2.35 -10.96
N PRO A 4 -21.99 3.14 -11.40
CA PRO A 4 -20.67 2.60 -11.59
C PRO A 4 -20.26 2.08 -10.20
N LYS A 5 -20.18 0.75 -10.06
CA LYS A 5 -19.57 0.14 -8.90
C LYS A 5 -18.23 0.85 -8.79
N THR A 6 -18.06 1.67 -7.78
CA THR A 6 -16.78 2.24 -7.37
C THR A 6 -15.95 1.06 -6.86
N LEU A 7 -15.59 0.16 -7.77
CA LEU A 7 -14.46 -0.73 -7.63
C LEU A 7 -13.29 0.23 -7.60
N THR A 8 -12.92 0.65 -6.40
CA THR A 8 -11.81 1.56 -6.16
C THR A 8 -10.60 0.97 -6.88
N ASP A 9 -10.27 1.51 -8.06
CA ASP A 9 -9.24 0.93 -8.90
C ASP A 9 -7.96 0.90 -8.06
N PRO A 10 -7.42 -0.29 -7.75
CA PRO A 10 -6.37 -0.42 -6.76
C PRO A 10 -5.07 0.25 -7.24
N ARG A 11 -4.90 0.45 -8.56
CA ARG A 11 -3.81 1.26 -9.10
C ARG A 11 -4.06 2.75 -8.90
N ALA A 12 -5.30 3.22 -9.10
CA ALA A 12 -5.65 4.62 -8.83
C ALA A 12 -5.51 4.93 -7.33
N LEU A 13 -5.90 4.00 -6.47
CA LEU A 13 -5.72 4.10 -5.03
C LEU A 13 -4.25 4.13 -4.66
N LYS A 14 -3.44 3.18 -5.15
CA LYS A 14 -1.98 3.20 -4.97
C LYS A 14 -1.40 4.57 -5.34
N ARG A 15 -1.75 5.15 -6.49
CA ARG A 15 -1.22 6.47 -6.90
C ARG A 15 -1.55 7.59 -5.91
N LYS A 16 -2.71 7.53 -5.24
CA LYS A 16 -3.10 8.52 -4.23
C LYS A 16 -2.35 8.34 -2.92
N VAL A 17 -2.21 7.09 -2.46
CA VAL A 17 -1.63 6.79 -1.14
C VAL A 17 -0.13 6.51 -1.17
N SER A 18 0.46 6.27 -2.35
CA SER A 18 1.86 5.83 -2.46
C SER A 18 2.84 6.83 -1.86
N SER A 19 2.63 8.13 -2.10
CA SER A 19 3.52 9.15 -1.58
C SER A 19 3.48 9.24 -0.05
N GLN A 20 2.30 9.03 0.55
CA GLN A 20 2.15 9.05 2.01
C GLN A 20 2.68 7.76 2.64
N ILE A 21 2.33 6.60 2.07
CA ILE A 21 2.76 5.30 2.58
C ILE A 21 4.27 5.12 2.47
N LEU A 22 4.90 5.57 1.37
CA LEU A 22 6.37 5.50 1.21
C LEU A 22 7.14 6.43 2.16
N GLN A 23 6.48 7.42 2.78
CA GLN A 23 7.10 8.28 3.79
C GLN A 23 7.03 7.66 5.20
N LEU A 24 6.27 6.57 5.39
CA LEU A 24 6.19 5.91 6.68
C LEU A 24 7.48 5.13 6.97
N PRO A 25 8.14 5.37 8.12
CA PRO A 25 9.34 4.62 8.49
C PRO A 25 9.02 3.13 8.65
N GLY A 26 9.83 2.28 8.04
CA GLY A 26 9.66 0.82 8.00
C GLY A 26 8.73 0.32 6.89
N VAL A 27 8.21 1.19 6.03
CA VAL A 27 7.67 0.80 4.73
C VAL A 27 8.80 0.76 3.72
N SER A 28 8.94 -0.39 3.08
CA SER A 28 9.94 -0.62 2.04
C SER A 28 9.41 -0.35 0.63
N GLY A 29 8.08 -0.43 0.42
CA GLY A 29 7.50 -0.23 -0.90
C GLY A 29 5.99 -0.39 -0.93
N ILE A 30 5.38 -0.05 -2.08
CA ILE A 30 3.95 -0.25 -2.34
C ILE A 30 3.69 -0.66 -3.79
N GLY A 31 2.89 -1.72 -3.96
CA GLY A 31 2.57 -2.32 -5.25
C GLY A 31 1.10 -2.68 -5.37
N VAL A 32 0.72 -3.14 -6.57
CA VAL A 32 -0.60 -3.71 -6.83
C VAL A 32 -0.46 -5.07 -7.56
N PRO A 33 0.23 -6.06 -6.96
CA PRO A 33 0.36 -7.37 -7.59
C PRO A 33 -1.02 -8.02 -7.75
N LYS A 34 -1.28 -8.60 -8.93
CA LYS A 34 -2.54 -9.29 -9.26
C LYS A 34 -3.82 -8.47 -9.01
N GLY A 35 -3.72 -7.14 -9.03
CA GLY A 35 -4.87 -6.25 -8.79
C GLY A 35 -5.20 -6.04 -7.31
N GLN A 36 -4.32 -6.40 -6.39
CA GLN A 36 -4.52 -6.19 -4.95
C GLN A 36 -3.48 -5.23 -4.40
N LEU A 37 -3.89 -4.26 -3.57
CA LEU A 37 -2.94 -3.34 -2.96
C LEU A 37 -2.03 -4.10 -1.99
N THR A 38 -0.73 -4.02 -2.19
CA THR A 38 0.26 -4.67 -1.32
C THR A 38 1.27 -3.67 -0.82
N VAL A 39 1.46 -3.61 0.49
CA VAL A 39 2.45 -2.77 1.15
C VAL A 39 3.58 -3.65 1.64
N TYR A 40 4.78 -3.33 1.18
CA TYR A 40 6.00 -4.04 1.54
C TYR A 40 6.61 -3.38 2.76
N LEU A 41 6.85 -4.17 3.82
CA LEU A 41 7.41 -3.70 5.08
C LEU A 41 8.84 -4.20 5.26
N GLU A 42 9.66 -3.38 5.90
CA GLU A 42 11.03 -3.75 6.29
C GLU A 42 11.05 -4.79 7.42
N SER A 43 10.06 -4.73 8.30
CA SER A 43 9.89 -5.64 9.44
C SER A 43 8.40 -5.84 9.74
N ASP A 44 8.07 -6.93 10.43
CA ASP A 44 6.70 -7.15 10.87
C ASP A 44 6.40 -6.26 12.09
N SER A 45 5.76 -5.12 11.85
CA SER A 45 5.39 -4.16 12.89
C SER A 45 3.92 -3.77 12.75
N GLU A 46 3.17 -4.00 13.83
CA GLU A 46 1.75 -3.64 13.88
C GLU A 46 1.55 -2.13 13.83
N ASP A 47 2.42 -1.33 14.46
CA ASP A 47 2.37 0.13 14.42
C ASP A 47 2.37 0.68 12.98
N ILE A 48 3.19 0.09 12.11
CA ILE A 48 3.26 0.50 10.70
C ILE A 48 2.00 0.06 9.96
N LYS A 49 1.51 -1.16 10.20
CA LYS A 49 0.27 -1.66 9.60
C LYS A 49 -0.91 -0.76 9.96
N ASP A 50 -0.99 -0.31 11.21
CA ASP A 50 -2.07 0.57 11.67
C ASP A 50 -1.96 1.97 11.06
N ARG A 51 -0.76 2.56 10.98
CA ARG A 51 -0.57 3.83 10.26
C ARG A 51 -0.96 3.74 8.79
N VAL A 52 -0.59 2.64 8.10
CA VAL A 52 -0.99 2.40 6.71
C VAL A 52 -2.51 2.27 6.60
N ARG A 53 -3.15 1.56 7.53
CA ARG A 53 -4.62 1.45 7.59
C ARG A 53 -5.27 2.81 7.81
N GLU A 54 -4.71 3.67 8.66
CA GLU A 54 -5.23 5.03 8.87
C GLU A 54 -5.17 5.86 7.59
N VAL A 55 -4.04 5.84 6.88
CA VAL A 55 -3.92 6.51 5.57
C VAL A 55 -4.95 5.96 4.60
N LEU A 56 -5.13 4.64 4.55
CA LEU A 56 -6.12 4.00 3.67
C LEU A 56 -7.56 4.36 4.04
N LYS A 57 -7.91 4.44 5.32
CA LYS A 57 -9.25 4.83 5.79
C LYS A 57 -9.68 6.20 5.26
N THR A 58 -8.75 7.14 5.10
CA THR A 58 -9.06 8.49 4.57
C THR A 58 -9.42 8.49 3.08
N VAL A 59 -8.93 7.51 2.32
CA VAL A 59 -9.09 7.46 0.86
C VAL A 59 -10.11 6.39 0.44
N SER A 60 -10.09 5.24 1.08
CA SER A 60 -11.02 4.14 0.87
C SER A 60 -11.01 3.18 2.08
N PRO A 61 -11.98 3.29 2.99
CA PRO A 61 -12.05 2.45 4.19
C PRO A 61 -12.35 0.97 3.90
N GLU A 62 -12.83 0.64 2.69
CA GLU A 62 -13.16 -0.73 2.26
C GLU A 62 -12.04 -1.38 1.42
N SER A 63 -10.87 -0.74 1.32
CA SER A 63 -9.77 -1.29 0.52
C SER A 63 -9.04 -2.43 1.25
N ASP A 64 -9.10 -3.63 0.67
CA ASP A 64 -8.25 -4.74 1.08
C ASP A 64 -6.77 -4.45 0.78
N VAL A 65 -5.98 -4.32 1.83
CA VAL A 65 -4.53 -4.18 1.76
C VAL A 65 -3.84 -5.43 2.31
N VAL A 66 -2.87 -5.94 1.56
CA VAL A 66 -1.99 -7.02 2.00
C VAL A 66 -0.68 -6.43 2.48
N PHE A 67 -0.23 -6.85 3.65
CA PHE A 67 1.09 -6.51 4.18
C PHE A 67 2.04 -7.67 3.92
N LEU A 68 3.18 -7.37 3.33
CA LEU A 68 4.19 -8.37 3.02
C LEU A 68 5.55 -7.89 3.50
N VAL A 69 6.18 -8.67 4.39
CA VAL A 69 7.49 -8.33 4.96
C VAL A 69 8.55 -8.88 4.03
N LEU A 70 9.33 -7.99 3.38
CA LEU A 70 10.42 -8.38 2.45
C LEU A 70 11.80 -8.03 3.00
N GLY A 71 11.89 -7.42 4.18
CA GLY A 71 13.14 -6.81 4.63
C GLY A 71 13.38 -5.45 3.97
N LYS A 72 14.57 -4.87 4.19
CA LYS A 72 14.94 -3.61 3.52
C LYS A 72 15.07 -3.84 2.02
N PHE A 73 14.28 -3.13 1.20
CA PHE A 73 14.62 -2.97 -0.21
C PHE A 73 15.92 -2.17 -0.30
N ALA A 74 17.02 -2.86 -0.59
CA ALA A 74 18.11 -2.22 -1.30
C ALA A 74 17.60 -1.95 -2.71
N LYS A 75 17.58 -0.67 -3.12
CA LYS A 75 17.44 -0.31 -4.53
C LYS A 75 18.51 -1.11 -5.26
N GLN A 76 18.09 -2.02 -6.15
CA GLN A 76 19.00 -2.84 -6.91
C GLN A 76 19.78 -1.90 -7.84
N ASP A 77 20.98 -1.49 -7.40
CA ASP A 77 21.94 -0.80 -8.25
C ASP A 77 22.27 -1.81 -9.36
N SER A 78 21.79 -1.51 -10.56
CA SER A 78 22.14 -2.31 -11.74
C SER A 78 23.52 -1.84 -12.14
N ASP A 79 24.52 -2.67 -11.89
CA ASP A 79 25.86 -2.58 -12.50
C ASP A 79 25.75 -2.69 -14.03
#